data_AF-A0A346MX05-F1
#
_entry.id   AF-A0A346MX05-F1
#
_cell.length_a   1.000
_cell.length_b   1.000
_cell.length_c   1.000
_cell.angle_alpha   90.00
_cell.angle_beta   90.00
_cell.angle_gamma   90.00
#
_symmetry.space_group_name_H-M   'P 1'
#
loop_
_entity.id
_entity.type
_entity.pdbx_description
1 polymer ?
#
loop_
_entity_poly.entity_id
_entity_poly.type
_entity_poly.pdbx_seq_one_letter_code
_entity_poly.pdbx_strand_id
1 'polypeptide(L)'
;MKKIILFVAIVIALGYFMNKKPQQEAVAAVLTKPVYIELRLSMDTPRGAVEGVMLGLANDDADCELQLQTARDSIGRTCEECRIKTSDCRTLLEARYAKLLDNKPTSVTYLSMAKGVDWEREYRMIYWGITVAESDSICDKAAKKLRRHQGKVQCIRALQ
;
A
#
# COMPACT_ATOMS: atom_id res chain seq x y z
N MET A 1 -11.21 -2.11 -19.14
CA MET A 1 -10.63 -3.35 -18.57
C MET A 1 -9.09 -3.32 -18.45
N LYS A 2 -8.32 -2.95 -19.49
CA LYS A 2 -6.83 -2.86 -19.41
C LYS A 2 -6.29 -1.97 -18.28
N LYS A 3 -6.93 -0.83 -17.98
CA LYS A 3 -6.49 0.08 -16.91
C LYS A 3 -6.75 -0.42 -15.49
N ILE A 4 -7.78 -1.24 -15.28
CA ILE A 4 -8.03 -1.93 -13.99
C ILE A 4 -6.96 -3.00 -13.75
N ILE A 5 -6.47 -3.64 -14.81
CA ILE A 5 -5.35 -4.59 -14.75
C ILE A 5 -4.06 -3.87 -14.34
N LEU A 6 -3.86 -2.62 -14.78
CA LEU A 6 -2.74 -1.75 -14.37
C LEU A 6 -2.79 -1.39 -12.88
N PHE A 7 -3.97 -1.03 -12.35
CA PHE A 7 -4.14 -0.80 -10.90
C PHE A 7 -3.78 -2.00 -10.06
N VAL A 8 -4.28 -3.16 -10.49
CA VAL A 8 -3.97 -4.43 -9.87
C VAL A 8 -2.47 -4.71 -10.00
N ALA A 9 -1.84 -4.42 -11.15
CA ALA A 9 -0.39 -4.50 -11.35
C ALA A 9 0.40 -3.66 -10.34
N ILE A 10 0.00 -2.42 -10.06
CA ILE A 10 0.67 -1.54 -9.08
C ILE A 10 0.58 -2.12 -7.67
N VAL A 11 -0.62 -2.52 -7.24
CA VAL A 11 -0.82 -3.12 -5.91
C VAL A 11 0.02 -4.39 -5.73
N ILE A 12 0.07 -5.24 -6.77
CA ILE A 12 0.89 -6.46 -6.74
C ILE A 12 2.36 -6.13 -6.75
N ALA A 13 2.80 -5.20 -7.59
CA ALA A 13 4.21 -4.92 -7.75
C ALA A 13 4.75 -4.33 -6.44
N LEU A 14 4.00 -3.42 -5.80
CA LEU A 14 4.29 -2.94 -4.45
C LEU A 14 4.34 -4.11 -3.45
N GLY A 15 3.30 -4.94 -3.35
CA GLY A 15 3.30 -6.06 -2.40
C GLY A 15 4.33 -7.17 -2.70
N TYR A 16 4.71 -7.40 -3.96
CA TYR A 16 5.64 -8.48 -4.34
C TYR A 16 7.11 -8.07 -4.22
N PHE A 17 7.44 -6.82 -4.53
CA PHE A 17 8.82 -6.33 -4.40
C PHE A 17 9.18 -5.99 -2.95
N MET A 18 8.21 -5.57 -2.12
CA MET A 18 8.38 -5.40 -0.68
C MET A 18 8.53 -6.73 0.09
N ASN A 19 8.19 -7.86 -0.56
CA ASN A 19 8.33 -9.21 -0.03
C ASN A 19 9.71 -9.86 -0.33
N LYS A 20 10.66 -9.12 -0.92
CA LYS A 20 12.02 -9.64 -1.10
C LYS A 20 12.76 -9.63 0.23
N LYS A 21 13.19 -10.81 0.69
CA LYS A 21 13.99 -11.01 1.89
C LYS A 21 15.19 -10.06 1.90
N PRO A 22 15.29 -9.12 2.85
CA PRO A 22 16.56 -8.47 3.16
C PRO A 22 17.53 -9.54 3.67
N GLN A 23 18.79 -9.46 3.26
CA GLN A 23 19.84 -10.42 3.64
C GLN A 23 20.39 -10.17 5.06
N GLN A 24 19.76 -9.32 5.86
CA GLN A 24 20.18 -8.99 7.22
C GLN A 24 19.26 -9.63 8.26
N GLU A 25 19.86 -10.36 9.19
CA GLU A 25 19.25 -10.90 10.40
C GLU A 25 18.64 -9.75 11.22
N ALA A 26 17.31 -9.68 11.27
CA ALA A 26 16.60 -8.67 12.04
C ALA A 26 16.49 -9.14 13.50
N VAL A 27 17.29 -8.54 14.38
CA VAL A 27 17.01 -8.54 15.82
C VAL A 27 15.68 -7.81 16.02
N ALA A 28 14.72 -8.43 16.72
CA ALA A 28 13.41 -7.84 17.01
C ALA A 28 13.57 -6.62 17.93
N ALA A 29 13.85 -5.45 17.35
CA ALA A 29 13.88 -4.19 18.06
C ALA A 29 12.43 -3.75 18.35
N VAL A 30 12.12 -3.54 19.62
CA VAL A 30 10.88 -2.90 20.03
C VAL A 30 10.88 -1.47 19.51
N LEU A 31 10.00 -1.18 18.54
CA LEU A 31 9.79 0.15 17.94
C LEU A 31 9.37 1.16 19.02
N THR A 32 10.30 2.01 19.46
CA THR A 32 10.01 3.08 20.44
C THR A 32 9.43 4.35 19.79
N LYS A 33 9.58 4.51 18.48
CA LYS A 33 8.98 5.59 17.68
C LYS A 33 8.52 5.01 16.33
N PRO A 34 7.24 5.07 15.98
CA PRO A 34 6.78 4.54 14.71
C PRO A 34 7.30 5.40 13.55
N VAL A 35 7.86 4.74 12.53
CA VAL A 35 8.21 5.35 11.25
C VAL A 35 7.18 4.89 10.23
N TYR A 36 6.50 5.83 9.61
CA TYR A 36 5.46 5.56 8.63
C TYR A 36 5.96 5.76 7.21
N ILE A 37 5.66 4.81 6.36
CA ILE A 37 5.83 4.90 4.91
C ILE A 37 4.61 5.61 4.36
N GLU A 38 4.78 6.71 3.62
CA GLU A 38 3.70 7.37 2.90
C GLU A 38 4.07 7.54 1.42
N LEU A 39 3.29 6.90 0.55
CA LEU A 39 3.43 7.01 -0.91
C LEU A 39 2.11 7.40 -1.53
N ARG A 40 2.10 8.53 -2.25
CA ARG A 40 0.94 9.08 -2.94
C ARG A 40 1.14 9.01 -4.45
N LEU A 41 0.15 8.49 -5.14
CA LEU A 41 0.14 8.30 -6.58
C LEU A 41 -1.10 8.95 -7.17
N SER A 42 -0.97 9.51 -8.36
CA SER A 42 -2.11 9.94 -9.16
C SER A 42 -2.01 9.39 -10.57
N MET A 43 -3.15 9.08 -11.17
CA MET A 43 -3.24 8.67 -12.56
C MET A 43 -4.44 9.33 -13.22
N ASP A 44 -4.23 9.93 -14.38
CA ASP A 44 -5.32 10.53 -15.15
C ASP A 44 -6.11 9.43 -15.87
N THR A 45 -7.44 9.51 -15.78
CA THR A 45 -8.34 8.63 -16.52
C THR A 45 -9.36 9.46 -17.31
N PRO A 46 -10.04 8.89 -18.32
CA PRO A 46 -11.12 9.60 -19.02
C PRO A 46 -12.27 10.07 -18.11
N ARG A 47 -12.39 9.50 -16.89
CA ARG A 47 -13.42 9.85 -15.91
C ARG A 47 -12.92 10.82 -14.83
N GLY A 48 -11.67 11.27 -14.90
CA GLY A 48 -11.01 12.10 -13.91
C GLY A 48 -9.75 11.45 -13.32
N ALA A 49 -9.09 12.19 -12.42
CA ALA A 49 -7.91 11.71 -11.72
C ALA A 49 -8.29 10.67 -10.66
N VAL A 50 -7.56 9.56 -10.65
CA VAL A 50 -7.60 8.56 -9.59
C VAL A 50 -6.38 8.75 -8.70
N GLU A 51 -6.62 8.85 -7.40
CA GLU A 51 -5.59 9.04 -6.40
C GLU A 51 -5.40 7.75 -5.60
N GLY A 52 -4.16 7.35 -5.37
CA GLY A 52 -3.80 6.22 -4.53
C GLY A 52 -2.90 6.64 -3.38
N VAL A 53 -3.17 6.12 -2.20
CA VAL A 53 -2.29 6.27 -1.03
C VAL A 53 -1.93 4.88 -0.52
N MET A 54 -0.63 4.64 -0.40
CA MET A 54 -0.06 3.52 0.33
C MET A 54 0.55 4.05 1.62
N LEU A 55 0.11 3.47 2.74
CA LEU A 55 0.63 3.75 4.07
C LEU A 55 1.25 2.46 4.61
N GLY A 56 2.36 2.56 5.33
CA GLY A 56 2.94 1.41 6.01
C GLY A 56 3.65 1.75 7.30
N LEU A 57 3.98 0.72 8.09
CA LEU A 57 4.82 0.84 9.28
C LEU A 57 6.18 0.21 8.98
N ALA A 58 7.23 1.01 9.07
CA ALA A 58 8.61 0.58 8.94
C ALA A 58 9.21 0.24 10.32
N ASN A 59 10.30 -0.52 10.32
CA ASN A 59 11.06 -0.86 11.53
C ASN A 59 11.96 0.28 12.02
N ASP A 60 12.43 1.12 11.10
CA ASP A 60 13.27 2.29 11.35
C ASP A 60 13.32 3.16 10.08
N ASP A 61 14.08 4.25 10.11
CA ASP A 61 14.22 5.17 8.98
C ASP A 61 14.90 4.52 7.76
N ALA A 62 15.87 3.63 7.98
CA ALA A 62 16.61 2.97 6.90
C ALA A 62 15.72 1.97 6.16
N ASP A 63 14.96 1.18 6.90
CA ASP A 63 13.93 0.29 6.37
C ASP A 63 12.86 1.09 5.62
N CYS A 64 12.40 2.22 6.16
CA CYS A 64 11.42 3.07 5.49
C CYS A 64 11.91 3.55 4.12
N GLU A 65 13.13 4.08 4.03
CA GLU A 65 13.70 4.55 2.76
C GLU A 65 13.90 3.41 1.76
N LEU A 66 14.35 2.23 2.22
CA LEU A 66 14.48 1.03 1.39
C LEU A 66 13.13 0.58 0.80
N GLN A 67 12.08 0.58 1.62
CA GLN A 67 10.73 0.22 1.21
C GLN A 67 10.18 1.24 0.19
N LEU A 68 10.39 2.54 0.41
CA LEU A 68 9.99 3.59 -0.53
C LEU A 68 10.74 3.51 -1.85
N GLN A 69 12.06 3.28 -1.82
CA GLN A 69 12.85 3.09 -3.03
C GLN A 69 12.34 1.90 -3.84
N THR A 70 12.12 0.76 -3.15
CA THR A 70 11.57 -0.45 -3.76
C THR A 70 10.20 -0.19 -4.39
N ALA A 71 9.35 0.56 -3.70
CA ALA A 71 8.04 0.94 -4.20
C ALA A 71 8.13 1.85 -5.44
N ARG A 72 8.98 2.88 -5.40
CA ARG A 72 9.22 3.80 -6.52
C ARG A 72 9.70 3.05 -7.78
N ASP A 73 10.70 2.19 -7.63
CA ASP A 73 11.23 1.38 -8.73
C ASP A 73 10.16 0.46 -9.33
N SER A 74 9.36 -0.16 -8.47
CA SER A 74 8.27 -1.02 -8.86
C SER A 74 7.19 -0.26 -9.65
N ILE A 75 6.79 0.92 -9.19
CA ILE A 75 5.81 1.77 -9.89
C ILE A 75 6.36 2.22 -11.23
N GLY A 76 7.60 2.72 -11.28
CA GLY A 76 8.22 3.16 -12.53
C GLY A 76 8.29 2.07 -13.60
N ARG A 77 8.41 0.79 -13.20
CA ARG A 77 8.40 -0.35 -14.12
C ARG A 77 7.02 -0.84 -14.52
N THR A 78 5.98 -0.56 -13.72
CA THR A 78 4.65 -1.19 -13.88
C THR A 78 3.52 -0.23 -14.19
N CYS A 79 3.72 1.08 -14.01
CA CYS A 79 2.72 2.10 -14.32
C CYS A 79 3.37 3.38 -14.86
N GLU A 80 3.56 3.42 -16.17
CA GLU A 80 4.04 4.61 -16.89
C GLU A 80 3.05 5.79 -16.80
N GLU A 81 1.74 5.50 -16.67
CA GLU A 81 0.69 6.52 -16.53
C GLU A 81 0.61 7.11 -15.10
N CYS A 82 1.35 6.57 -14.13
CA CYS A 82 1.29 6.99 -12.74
C CYS A 82 2.30 8.11 -12.46
N ARG A 83 1.83 9.15 -11.75
CA ARG A 83 2.68 10.21 -11.21
C ARG A 83 2.80 10.04 -9.70
N ILE A 84 4.03 9.99 -9.21
CA ILE A 84 4.31 9.99 -7.77
C ILE A 84 4.18 11.42 -7.27
N LYS A 85 3.20 11.68 -6.39
CA LYS A 85 2.96 12.98 -5.78
C LYS A 85 3.79 13.20 -4.52
N THR A 86 3.99 12.14 -3.75
CA THR A 86 4.70 12.17 -2.46
C THR A 86 5.26 10.78 -2.19
N SER A 87 6.45 10.70 -1.61
CA SER A 87 7.11 9.43 -1.27
C SER A 87 8.05 9.69 -0.10
N ASP A 88 7.51 9.72 1.11
CA ASP A 88 8.19 10.25 2.30
C ASP A 88 8.12 9.26 3.48
N CYS A 89 9.18 9.24 4.28
CA CYS A 89 9.18 8.68 5.62
C CYS A 89 8.65 9.72 6.61
N ARG A 90 7.61 9.35 7.37
CA ARG A 90 6.88 10.25 8.27
C ARG A 90 6.96 9.75 9.70
N THR A 91 7.15 10.65 10.64
CA THR A 91 6.99 10.34 12.08
C THR A 91 5.54 10.49 12.55
N LEU A 92 4.70 11.15 11.76
CA LEU A 92 3.29 11.40 12.03
C LEU A 92 2.46 11.25 10.76
N LEU A 93 1.32 10.55 10.86
CA LEU A 93 0.33 10.48 9.80
C LEU A 93 -0.78 11.50 10.02
N GLU A 94 -1.37 11.99 8.93
CA GLU A 94 -2.61 12.75 9.03
C GLU A 94 -3.70 11.88 9.71
N ALA A 95 -4.51 12.49 10.59
CA ALA A 95 -5.46 11.76 11.43
C ALA A 95 -6.46 10.89 10.62
N ARG A 96 -6.83 11.32 9.41
CA ARG A 96 -7.70 10.53 8.51
C ARG A 96 -7.06 9.21 8.05
N TYR A 97 -5.74 9.19 7.92
CA TYR A 97 -4.96 8.04 7.46
C TYR A 97 -4.55 7.13 8.61
N ALA A 98 -4.25 7.69 9.78
CA ALA A 98 -3.99 6.90 10.99
C ALA A 98 -5.14 5.94 11.31
N LYS A 99 -6.40 6.38 11.11
CA LYS A 99 -7.61 5.55 11.30
C LYS A 99 -7.69 4.32 10.38
N LEU A 100 -6.96 4.28 9.26
CA LEU A 100 -6.93 3.12 8.38
C LEU A 100 -6.17 1.95 9.03
N LEU A 101 -5.26 2.23 9.96
CA LEU A 101 -4.53 1.21 10.71
C LEU A 101 -5.46 0.41 11.63
N ASP A 102 -6.52 1.04 12.15
CA ASP A 102 -7.56 0.38 12.96
C ASP A 102 -8.42 -0.64 12.19
N ASN A 103 -8.23 -0.77 10.87
CA ASN A 103 -9.03 -1.65 10.01
C ASN A 103 -10.54 -1.34 10.03
N LYS A 104 -10.91 -0.08 10.26
CA LYS A 104 -12.31 0.37 10.22
C LYS A 104 -12.75 0.73 8.81
N PRO A 105 -14.02 0.44 8.43
CA PRO A 105 -14.61 0.87 7.16
C PRO A 105 -14.47 2.38 6.88
N THR A 106 -14.39 2.74 5.60
CA THR A 106 -14.40 4.14 5.13
C THR A 106 -15.44 4.34 4.03
N SER A 107 -15.46 5.49 3.33
CA SER A 107 -16.34 5.71 2.17
C SER A 107 -15.94 4.89 0.94
N VAL A 108 -14.76 4.28 0.93
CA VAL A 108 -14.28 3.37 -0.12
C VAL A 108 -13.67 2.11 0.49
N THR A 109 -13.61 1.03 -0.29
CA THR A 109 -12.92 -0.19 0.11
C THR A 109 -11.41 0.00 0.00
N TYR A 110 -10.67 -0.48 1.00
CA TYR A 110 -9.21 -0.46 0.99
C TYR A 110 -8.63 -1.83 1.34
N LEU A 111 -7.41 -2.05 0.89
CA LEU A 111 -6.65 -3.26 1.19
C LEU A 111 -5.85 -3.04 2.48
N SER A 112 -5.95 -4.00 3.40
CA SER A 112 -5.15 -4.09 4.61
C SER A 112 -4.27 -5.32 4.53
N MET A 113 -2.97 -5.13 4.79
CA MET A 113 -1.97 -6.19 4.84
C MET A 113 -1.28 -6.11 6.19
N ALA A 114 -1.50 -7.11 7.05
CA ALA A 114 -0.80 -7.22 8.31
C ALA A 114 0.61 -7.79 8.10
N LYS A 115 1.52 -7.53 9.04
CA LYS A 115 2.80 -8.25 9.12
C LYS A 115 2.56 -9.68 9.61
N GLY A 116 3.04 -10.70 8.89
CA GLY A 116 3.01 -12.10 9.33
C GLY A 116 4.40 -12.67 9.66
N VAL A 117 5.45 -12.12 9.06
CA VAL A 117 6.86 -12.49 9.29
C VAL A 117 7.78 -11.27 9.29
N ASP A 118 9.02 -11.41 9.74
CA ASP A 118 9.91 -10.27 10.02
C ASP A 118 10.28 -9.39 8.83
N TRP A 119 10.26 -9.94 7.61
CA TRP A 119 10.51 -9.18 6.39
C TRP A 119 9.25 -8.52 5.83
N GLU A 120 8.05 -8.89 6.30
CA GLU A 120 6.81 -8.22 5.94
C GLU A 120 6.64 -6.93 6.75
N ARG A 121 5.91 -5.99 6.17
CA ARG A 121 5.45 -4.79 6.87
C ARG A 121 3.95 -4.70 6.82
N GLU A 122 3.43 -3.97 7.78
CA GLU A 122 2.02 -3.63 7.81
C GLU A 122 1.75 -2.50 6.82
N TYR A 123 0.74 -2.66 5.95
CA TYR A 123 0.37 -1.69 4.93
C TYR A 123 -1.14 -1.48 4.82
N ARG A 124 -1.53 -0.29 4.35
CA ARG A 124 -2.87 0.07 3.91
C ARG A 124 -2.80 0.70 2.53
N MET A 125 -3.63 0.23 1.60
CA MET A 125 -3.73 0.80 0.26
C MET A 125 -5.17 1.21 -0.05
N ILE A 126 -5.36 2.50 -0.29
CA ILE A 126 -6.66 3.13 -0.53
C ILE A 126 -6.62 3.95 -1.82
N TYR A 127 -7.76 4.01 -2.52
CA TYR A 127 -7.90 4.74 -3.78
C TYR A 127 -9.14 5.63 -3.77
N TRP A 128 -9.01 6.87 -4.25
CA TRP A 128 -10.11 7.83 -4.44
C TRP A 128 -10.28 8.19 -5.92
N GLY A 129 -11.40 8.84 -6.24
CA GLY A 129 -11.78 9.09 -7.64
C GLY A 129 -12.33 7.84 -8.34
N ILE A 130 -12.68 6.82 -7.57
CA ILE A 130 -13.30 5.58 -8.03
C ILE A 130 -14.58 5.28 -7.24
N THR A 131 -15.46 4.48 -7.82
CA THR A 131 -16.69 4.01 -7.16
C THR A 131 -16.40 2.91 -6.13
N VAL A 132 -17.34 2.67 -5.20
CA VAL A 132 -17.24 1.57 -4.23
C VAL A 132 -17.05 0.23 -4.94
N ALA A 133 -17.86 -0.06 -5.97
CA ALA A 133 -17.75 -1.30 -6.75
C ALA A 133 -16.39 -1.48 -7.44
N GLU A 134 -15.77 -0.39 -7.89
CA GLU A 134 -14.41 -0.43 -8.45
C GLU A 134 -13.37 -0.68 -7.36
N SER A 135 -13.50 -0.01 -6.21
CA SER A 135 -12.60 -0.21 -5.07
C SER A 135 -12.67 -1.65 -4.53
N ASP A 136 -13.87 -2.25 -4.50
CA ASP A 136 -14.08 -3.66 -4.17
C ASP A 136 -13.37 -4.57 -5.16
N SER A 137 -13.59 -4.35 -6.47
CA SER A 137 -12.97 -5.16 -7.51
C SER A 137 -11.45 -5.10 -7.49
N ILE A 138 -10.88 -3.92 -7.26
CA ILE A 138 -9.42 -3.73 -7.14
C ILE A 138 -8.91 -4.48 -5.92
N CYS A 139 -9.56 -4.31 -4.77
CA CYS A 139 -9.14 -4.95 -3.54
C CYS A 139 -9.18 -6.48 -3.64
N ASP A 140 -10.26 -7.05 -4.17
CA ASP A 140 -10.39 -8.51 -4.30
C ASP A 140 -9.33 -9.11 -5.22
N LYS A 141 -9.03 -8.43 -6.33
CA LYS A 141 -7.96 -8.84 -7.24
C LYS A 141 -6.58 -8.74 -6.59
N ALA A 142 -6.33 -7.69 -5.82
CA ALA A 142 -5.11 -7.53 -5.07
C ALA A 142 -4.94 -8.64 -4.02
N ALA A 143 -5.94 -8.85 -3.17
CA ALA A 143 -5.94 -9.89 -2.14
C ALA A 143 -5.71 -11.29 -2.74
N LYS A 144 -6.35 -11.59 -3.87
CA LYS A 144 -6.15 -12.87 -4.58
C LYS A 144 -4.71 -13.06 -5.07
N LYS A 145 -4.01 -11.98 -5.43
CA LYS A 145 -2.64 -12.08 -5.95
C LYS A 145 -1.59 -12.05 -4.84
N LEU A 146 -1.93 -11.50 -3.69
CA LEU A 146 -1.10 -11.48 -2.48
C LEU A 146 -1.30 -12.73 -1.60
N ARG A 147 -1.79 -13.84 -2.16
CA ARG A 147 -1.96 -15.13 -1.44
C ARG A 147 -0.67 -15.70 -0.84
N ARG A 148 0.49 -15.24 -1.29
CA ARG A 148 1.81 -15.64 -0.75
C ARG A 148 2.27 -14.77 0.43
N HIS A 149 1.56 -13.69 0.72
CA HIS A 149 1.75 -12.90 1.93
C HIS A 149 1.36 -13.77 3.12
N GLN A 150 2.24 -13.88 4.11
CA GLN A 150 2.03 -14.69 5.30
C GLN A 150 1.12 -13.99 6.30
N GLY A 151 1.21 -12.66 6.39
CA GLY A 151 0.28 -11.87 7.17
C GLY A 151 -1.14 -11.92 6.62
N LYS A 152 -2.10 -11.50 7.45
CA LYS A 152 -3.50 -11.41 7.02
C LYS A 152 -3.64 -10.31 5.95
N VAL A 153 -4.09 -10.69 4.76
CA VAL A 153 -4.51 -9.76 3.70
C VAL A 153 -6.03 -9.72 3.67
N GLN A 154 -6.62 -8.54 3.83
CA GLN A 154 -8.06 -8.37 3.92
C GLN A 154 -8.54 -7.11 3.18
N CYS A 155 -9.72 -7.21 2.58
CA CYS A 155 -10.43 -6.07 2.04
C CYS A 155 -11.36 -5.50 3.10
N ILE A 156 -11.05 -4.30 3.59
CA ILE A 156 -11.93 -3.58 4.49
C ILE A 156 -12.95 -2.84 3.64
N ARG A 157 -14.19 -3.34 3.66
CA ARG A 157 -15.27 -2.86 2.80
C ARG A 157 -15.71 -1.46 3.19
N ALA A 158 -16.16 -0.70 2.21
CA ALA A 158 -16.78 0.60 2.42
C ALA A 158 -18.01 0.49 3.33
N LEU A 159 -18.31 1.55 4.08
CA LEU A 159 -19.59 1.70 4.78
C LEU A 159 -20.70 1.80 3.73
N GLN A 160 -21.70 0.92 3.86
CA GLN A 160 -22.94 0.97 3.08
C GLN A 160 -23.92 1.95 3.71
#